data_AF-A0A2S9FT64-F1
#
_entry.id   AF-A0A2S9FT64-F1
#
_cell.length_a   1.000
_cell.length_b   1.000
_cell.length_c   1.000
_cell.angle_alpha   90.00
_cell.angle_beta   90.00
_cell.angle_gamma   90.00
#
_symmetry.space_group_name_H-M   'P 1'
#
loop_
_entity.id
_entity.type
_entity.pdbx_description
1 polymer ?
#
loop_
_entity_poly.entity_id
_entity_poly.type
_entity_poly.pdbx_seq_one_letter_code
_entity_poly.pdbx_strand_id
1 'polypeptide(L)' 'STVIHQLSGGLRAAMGYTGSATIEQLQQAQFVQITAAGLKESHPHDITMTVEAPNYTTR' A
#
# COMPACT_ATOMS: atom_id res chain seq x y z
N SER A 1 -15.26 12.84 1.89
CA SER A 1 -13.95 13.18 1.32
C SER A 1 -13.34 11.93 0.68
N THR A 2 -13.29 11.87 -0.65
CA THR A 2 -12.84 10.68 -1.41
C THR A 2 -11.39 10.29 -1.10
N VAL A 3 -10.51 11.27 -0.88
CA VAL A 3 -9.10 11.05 -0.53
C VAL A 3 -8.96 10.33 0.82
N ILE A 4 -9.64 10.81 1.86
CA ILE A 4 -9.60 10.17 3.18
C ILE A 4 -10.15 8.74 3.14
N HIS A 5 -11.15 8.49 2.29
CA HIS A 5 -11.67 7.14 2.09
C HIS A 5 -10.61 6.19 1.49
N GLN A 6 -9.90 6.62 0.43
CA GLN A 6 -8.83 5.81 -0.17
C GLN A 6 -7.67 5.58 0.81
N LEU A 7 -7.26 6.60 1.56
CA LEU A 7 -6.21 6.48 2.57
C LEU A 7 -6.59 5.51 3.70
N SER A 8 -7.79 5.67 4.27
CA SER A 8 -8.27 4.77 5.33
C SER A 8 -8.54 3.35 4.83
N GLY A 9 -8.93 3.18 3.56
CA GLY A 9 -9.04 1.88 2.91
C GLY A 9 -7.70 1.16 2.82
N GLY A 10 -6.66 1.86 2.36
CA GLY A 10 -5.29 1.32 2.33
C GLY A 10 -4.77 0.92 3.72
N LEU A 11 -5.00 1.75 4.73
CA LEU A 11 -4.64 1.43 6.12
C LEU A 11 -5.35 0.16 6.62
N ARG A 12 -6.65 0.02 6.37
CA ARG A 12 -7.41 -1.18 6.76
C ARG A 12 -6.94 -2.44 6.03
N ALA A 13 -6.58 -2.32 4.76
CA ALA A 13 -6.00 -3.43 4.01
C ALA A 13 -4.65 -3.87 4.63
N ALA A 14 -3.77 -2.92 4.95
CA ALA A 14 -2.50 -3.20 5.63
C ALA A 14 -2.72 -3.90 6.99
N MET A 15 -3.65 -3.37 7.80
CA MET A 15 -4.05 -3.99 9.08
C MET A 15 -4.58 -5.42 8.90
N GLY A 16 -5.30 -5.70 7.81
CA GLY A 16 -5.74 -7.06 7.47
C GLY A 16 -4.57 -8.00 7.17
N TYR A 17 -3.60 -7.57 6.35
CA TYR A 17 -2.40 -8.35 6.03
C TYR A 17 -1.52 -8.62 7.25
N THR A 18 -1.42 -7.67 8.17
CA THR A 18 -0.61 -7.80 9.41
C THR A 18 -1.40 -8.40 10.58
N GLY A 19 -2.65 -8.80 10.39
CA GLY A 19 -3.49 -9.36 11.45
C GLY A 19 -3.74 -8.41 12.62
N SER A 20 -3.75 -7.10 12.37
CA SER A 20 -3.84 -6.06 13.40
C SER A 20 -5.28 -5.56 13.54
N ALA A 21 -5.92 -5.85 14.67
CA ALA A 21 -7.26 -5.36 15.00
C ALA A 21 -7.27 -3.88 15.45
N THR A 22 -6.13 -3.38 15.95
CA THR A 22 -5.96 -1.97 16.37
C THR A 22 -4.68 -1.35 15.82
N ILE A 23 -4.54 -0.03 15.95
CA ILE A 23 -3.35 0.70 15.49
C ILE A 23 -2.12 0.36 16.35
N GLU A 24 -2.32 0.13 17.65
CA GLU A 24 -1.26 -0.27 18.58
C GLU A 24 -0.69 -1.63 18.18
N GLN A 25 -1.53 -2.55 17.69
CA GLN A 25 -1.08 -3.83 17.14
C GLN A 25 -0.30 -3.64 15.83
N LEU A 26 -0.78 -2.76 14.94
CA LEU A 26 -0.08 -2.45 13.69
C LEU A 26 1.32 -1.87 13.95
N GLN A 27 1.48 -1.07 15.01
CA GLN A 27 2.78 -0.52 15.41
C GLN A 27 3.81 -1.60 15.82
N GLN A 28 3.38 -2.84 16.09
CA GLN A 28 4.26 -3.97 16.38
C GLN A 28 4.58 -4.82 15.14
N ALA A 29 4.06 -4.46 13.96
CA ALA A 29 4.34 -5.19 12.73
C ALA A 29 5.83 -5.12 12.36
N GLN A 30 6.29 -6.14 11.66
CA GLN A 30 7.69 -6.24 11.24
C GLN A 30 7.87 -5.76 9.80
N PHE A 31 8.99 -5.10 9.54
CA PHE A 31 9.41 -4.75 8.20
C PHE A 31 10.49 -5.71 7.71
N VAL A 32 10.55 -5.87 6.40
CA VAL A 32 11.69 -6.49 5.71
C VAL A 32 12.40 -5.42 4.88
N GLN A 33 13.73 -5.42 4.93
CA GLN A 33 14.51 -4.52 4.08
C GLN A 33 14.45 -5.00 2.63
N ILE A 34 14.16 -4.07 1.71
CA ILE A 34 14.10 -4.35 0.28
C ILE A 34 15.30 -3.76 -0.45
N THR A 35 15.53 -4.26 -1.67
CA THR A 35 16.52 -3.72 -2.62
C THR A 35 15.88 -2.71 -3.55
N ALA A 36 16.68 -1.99 -4.35
CA ALA A 36 16.16 -1.11 -5.40
C ALA A 36 15.33 -1.88 -6.45
N ALA A 37 15.70 -3.14 -6.74
CA ALA A 37 14.92 -4.00 -7.62
C ALA A 37 13.56 -4.33 -6.99
N GLY A 38 13.52 -4.63 -5.68
CA GLY A 38 12.26 -4.85 -4.95
C GLY A 38 11.35 -3.62 -4.93
N LEU A 39 11.93 -2.41 -4.92
CA LEU A 39 11.15 -1.17 -5.06
C LEU A 39 10.49 -1.08 -6.44
N LYS A 40 11.24 -1.34 -7.52
CA LYS A 40 10.67 -1.39 -8.88
C LYS A 40 9.57 -2.44 -8.98
N GLU A 41 9.81 -3.61 -8.39
CA GLU A 41 8.86 -4.73 -8.37
C GLU A 41 7.55 -4.39 -7.65
N SER A 42 7.62 -3.61 -6.55
CA SER A 42 6.46 -3.24 -5.74
C SER A 42 5.44 -2.36 -6.50
N HIS A 43 5.90 -1.61 -7.50
CA HIS A 43 5.05 -0.80 -8.37
C HIS A 43 4.64 -1.59 -9.61
N PRO A 44 3.51 -1.28 -10.29
CA PRO A 44 3.24 -1.84 -11.61
C PRO A 44 4.42 -1.57 -12.54
N HIS A 45 4.95 -2.63 -13.13
CA HIS A 45 6.11 -2.59 -14.01
C HIS A 45 5.81 -3.40 -15.27
N ASP A 46 6.49 -3.02 -16.37
CA ASP A 46 6.43 -3.68 -17.67
C ASP A 46 5.02 -3.74 -18.30
N ILE A 47 4.16 -2.76 -17.94
CA ILE A 47 2.80 -2.58 -18.48
C ILE A 47 2.50 -1.10 -18.75
N THR A 48 1.51 -0.82 -19.60
CA THR A 48 0.96 0.53 -19.81
C THR A 48 -0.37 0.66 -19.06
N MET A 49 -0.46 1.62 -18.14
CA MET A 49 -1.74 1.97 -17.50
C MET A 49 -2.68 2.62 -18.51
N THR A 50 -3.82 1.98 -18.77
CA THR A 50 -4.85 2.47 -19.69
C THR A 50 -5.98 3.23 -18.98
N VAL A 51 -6.08 3.06 -17.67
CA VAL A 51 -7.09 3.70 -16.80
C VAL A 51 -6.43 4.15 -15.51
N GLU A 52 -6.81 5.34 -15.03
CA GLU A 52 -6.33 5.86 -13.76
C GLU A 52 -6.98 5.14 -12.57
N ALA A 53 -6.15 4.76 -11.59
CA ALA A 53 -6.63 4.21 -10.34
C ALA A 53 -6.89 5.32 -9.32
N PRO A 54 -7.96 5.24 -8.51
CA PRO A 54 -8.34 6.29 -7.56
C PRO A 54 -7.36 6.47 -6.39
N ASN A 55 -6.43 5.53 -6.20
CA ASN A 55 -5.47 5.49 -5.09
C ASN A 55 -4.03 5.24 -5.53
N TYR A 56 -3.74 5.31 -6.84
CA TYR A 56 -2.40 5.05 -7.36
C TYR A 56 -2.09 6.03 -8.49
N THR A 57 -1.14 6.92 -8.26
CA THR A 57 -0.65 7.89 -9.23
C THR A 57 0.83 7.66 -9.50
N THR A 58 1.20 7.59 -10.78
CA THR A 58 2.60 7.60 -11.20
C THR A 58 3.16 9.00 -11.02
N ARG A 59 4.27 9.13 -10.30
CA ARG A 59 5.01 10.39 -10.16
C ARG A 59 6.26 10.38 -11.02
#